data_AF-A0A183K2Z5-F1
#
_entry.id   AF-A0A183K2Z5-F1
#
_cell.length_a   1.000
_cell.length_b   1.000
_cell.length_c   1.000
_cell.angle_alpha   90.00
_cell.angle_beta   90.00
_cell.angle_gamma   90.00
#
_symmetry.space_group_name_H-M   'P 1'
#
loop_
_entity.id
_entity.type
_entity.pdbx_description
1 polymer ?
#
loop_
_entity_poly.entity_id
_entity_poly.type
_entity_poly.pdbx_seq_one_letter_code
_entity_poly.pdbx_strand_id
1 'polypeptide(L)'
;MKVFSRYEVVDTEKRLVAVGHKSSFCLEDNLCKSGVAPKFRCSNVVDSKGTQGISPGCRDMYLHDYDCQWVDITDIAPGQYTFQVSFNPDFLVPESNFFNNALTCQMTHLGYTAVLRLCRFIHLNDLF
;
A
#
# COMPACT_ATOMS: atom_id res chain seq x y z
N MET A 1 12.21 1.52 -7.14
CA MET A 1 10.84 1.78 -7.61
C MET A 1 10.38 3.10 -6.99
N LYS A 2 9.82 4.05 -7.76
CA LYS A 2 9.42 5.37 -7.23
C LYS A 2 8.05 5.36 -6.54
N VAL A 3 7.12 4.56 -7.05
CA VAL A 3 5.79 4.35 -6.46
C VAL A 3 5.60 2.85 -6.30
N PHE A 4 5.67 2.35 -5.08
CA PHE A 4 5.38 0.94 -4.80
C PHE A 4 3.88 0.72 -4.59
N SER A 5 3.23 1.64 -3.88
CA SER A 5 1.80 1.61 -3.64
C SER A 5 1.14 2.98 -3.71
N ARG A 6 -0.14 3.01 -4.14
CA ARG A 6 -1.01 4.19 -4.06
C ARG A 6 -2.15 3.92 -3.09
N TYR A 7 -2.50 4.92 -2.29
CA TYR A 7 -3.62 4.90 -1.36
C TYR A 7 -4.62 5.93 -1.84
N GLU A 8 -5.86 5.51 -2.06
CA GLU A 8 -6.86 6.33 -2.74
C GLU A 8 -8.17 6.27 -1.94
N VAL A 9 -8.82 7.42 -1.79
CA VAL A 9 -10.17 7.53 -1.26
C VAL A 9 -11.06 8.05 -2.39
N VAL A 10 -12.11 7.29 -2.67
CA VAL A 10 -13.04 7.54 -3.78
C VAL A 10 -14.43 7.77 -3.22
N ASP A 11 -15.12 8.81 -3.70
CA ASP A 11 -16.49 9.11 -3.26
C ASP A 11 -17.55 8.22 -3.94
N THR A 12 -18.82 8.43 -3.59
CA THR A 12 -19.95 7.67 -4.15
C THR A 12 -20.20 7.93 -5.64
N GLU A 13 -19.66 9.03 -6.18
CA GLU A 13 -19.71 9.39 -7.60
C GLU A 13 -18.49 8.85 -8.37
N LYS A 14 -17.66 8.02 -7.73
CA LYS A 14 -16.40 7.48 -8.26
C LYS A 14 -15.35 8.55 -8.56
N ARG A 15 -15.38 9.67 -7.84
CA ARG A 15 -14.35 10.70 -7.95
C ARG A 15 -13.26 10.44 -6.92
N LEU A 16 -12.02 10.58 -7.35
CA LEU A 16 -10.86 10.56 -6.46
C LEU A 16 -10.87 11.82 -5.60
N VAL A 17 -11.01 11.66 -4.28
CA VAL A 17 -11.14 12.79 -3.33
C VAL A 17 -9.97 12.93 -2.38
N ALA A 18 -9.19 11.87 -2.16
CA ALA A 18 -7.93 11.96 -1.44
C ALA A 18 -6.93 10.94 -1.97
N VAL A 19 -5.65 11.33 -1.97
CA VAL A 19 -4.56 10.50 -2.43
C VAL A 19 -3.43 10.53 -1.41
N GLY A 20 -3.02 9.35 -0.99
CA GLY A 20 -1.77 9.11 -0.31
C GLY A 20 -0.82 8.37 -1.25
N HIS A 21 0.46 8.67 -1.14
CA HIS A 21 1.48 7.93 -1.87
C HIS A 21 2.55 7.45 -0.91
N LYS A 22 2.93 6.18 -1.07
CA LYS A 22 4.16 5.68 -0.49
C LYS A 22 5.27 5.84 -1.51
N SER A 23 5.93 7.00 -1.48
CA SER A 23 6.97 7.38 -2.45
C SER A 23 8.42 7.07 -2.01
N SER A 24 8.63 6.37 -0.90
CA SER A 24 9.97 5.88 -0.54
C SER A 24 9.87 4.68 0.40
N PHE A 25 10.83 3.76 0.31
CA PHE A 25 11.81 3.60 1.40
C PHE A 25 12.79 2.46 1.11
N CYS A 26 12.29 1.27 0.84
CA CYS A 26 13.12 0.08 0.81
C CYS A 26 12.26 -1.09 0.33
N LEU A 27 12.87 -2.08 -0.32
CA LEU A 27 12.31 -3.43 -0.38
C LEU A 27 13.22 -4.35 0.41
N GLU A 28 12.75 -4.88 1.54
CA GLU A 28 13.53 -5.78 2.39
C GLU A 28 12.74 -6.95 2.98
N ASP A 29 13.49 -7.95 3.43
CA ASP A 29 12.96 -9.13 4.09
C ASP A 29 12.85 -8.91 5.61
N ASN A 30 11.86 -8.12 6.05
CA ASN A 30 11.67 -7.83 7.49
C ASN A 30 10.76 -8.84 8.22
N LEU A 31 9.96 -9.62 7.49
CA LEU A 31 9.16 -10.71 8.05
C LEU A 31 9.17 -11.93 7.13
N CYS A 32 9.71 -13.07 7.60
CA CYS A 32 9.80 -14.31 6.82
C CYS A 32 9.06 -15.47 7.49
N LYS A 33 8.59 -16.42 6.68
CA LYS A 33 8.07 -17.70 7.18
C LYS A 33 9.16 -18.48 7.92
N SER A 34 8.75 -19.35 8.84
CA SER A 34 9.67 -20.25 9.55
C SER A 34 10.52 -21.06 8.56
N GLY A 35 11.83 -21.10 8.78
CA GLY A 35 12.79 -21.78 7.91
C GLY A 35 13.25 -20.99 6.68
N VAL A 36 12.70 -19.79 6.41
CA VAL A 36 13.15 -18.92 5.31
C VAL A 36 14.15 -17.88 5.84
N ALA A 37 15.35 -17.86 5.28
CA ALA A 37 16.38 -16.88 5.64
C ALA A 37 16.17 -15.56 4.87
N PRO A 38 16.17 -14.40 5.55
CA PRO A 38 16.10 -13.10 4.88
C PRO A 38 17.38 -12.84 4.08
N LYS A 39 17.24 -12.25 2.88
CA LYS A 39 18.35 -11.97 1.97
C LYS A 39 18.52 -10.48 1.71
N PHE A 40 17.43 -9.76 1.48
CA PHE A 40 17.45 -8.34 1.14
C PHE A 40 17.29 -7.51 2.41
N ARG A 41 18.15 -6.50 2.55
CA ARG A 41 18.16 -5.58 3.69
C ARG A 41 18.57 -4.22 3.19
N CYS A 42 17.79 -3.20 3.53
CA CYS A 42 18.24 -1.85 3.30
C CYS A 42 19.22 -1.42 4.37
N SER A 43 20.01 -0.41 4.01
CA SER A 43 20.93 0.22 4.93
C SER A 43 20.65 1.71 4.95
N ASN A 44 20.65 2.26 6.16
CA ASN A 44 20.48 3.68 6.41
C ASN A 44 21.82 4.43 6.34
N VAL A 45 22.91 3.73 6.01
CA VAL A 45 24.25 4.32 5.86
C VAL A 45 24.35 4.97 4.47
N VAL A 46 24.79 6.22 4.45
CA VAL A 46 24.78 7.09 3.25
C VAL A 46 25.60 6.51 2.08
N ASP A 47 26.64 5.73 2.37
CA ASP A 47 27.56 5.15 1.38
C ASP A 47 27.16 3.74 0.91
N SER A 48 26.18 3.10 1.57
CA SER A 48 25.77 1.74 1.29
C SER A 48 24.25 1.63 1.40
N LYS A 49 23.57 1.60 0.25
CA LYS A 49 22.09 1.54 0.20
C LYS A 49 21.49 0.17 0.54
N GLY A 50 22.34 -0.87 0.69
CA GLY A 50 21.90 -2.26 0.79
C GLY A 50 21.38 -2.82 -0.54
N THR A 51 21.14 -4.13 -0.57
CA THR A 51 20.46 -4.80 -1.70
C THR A 51 18.97 -4.85 -1.43
N GLN A 52 18.16 -4.47 -2.43
CA GLN A 52 16.72 -4.39 -2.31
C GLN A 52 16.01 -5.52 -3.04
N GLY A 53 14.94 -6.02 -2.44
CA GLY A 53 14.09 -7.07 -2.98
C GLY A 53 13.23 -7.69 -1.88
N ILE A 54 12.29 -8.55 -2.28
CA ILE A 54 11.51 -9.37 -1.35
C ILE A 54 11.71 -10.82 -1.76
N SER A 55 12.25 -11.62 -0.87
CA SER A 55 12.52 -13.03 -1.09
C SER A 55 11.23 -13.87 -1.08
N PRO A 56 11.16 -14.95 -1.86
CA PRO A 56 10.03 -15.88 -1.79
C PRO A 56 9.82 -16.40 -0.35
N GLY A 57 8.62 -16.21 0.18
CA GLY A 57 8.29 -16.58 1.57
C GLY A 57 8.58 -15.50 2.62
N CYS A 58 9.10 -14.35 2.22
CA CYS A 58 9.23 -13.15 3.04
C CYS A 58 8.19 -12.10 2.65
N ARG A 59 8.09 -11.05 3.47
CA ARG A 59 7.23 -9.88 3.33
C ARG A 59 8.01 -8.66 3.80
N ASP A 60 7.69 -7.53 3.20
CA ASP A 60 8.12 -6.22 3.64
C ASP A 60 6.95 -5.51 4.34
N MET A 61 6.93 -5.58 5.66
CA MET A 61 5.88 -5.02 6.50
C MET A 61 6.23 -3.59 6.89
N TYR A 62 5.40 -2.63 6.45
CA TYR A 62 5.43 -1.26 6.92
C TYR A 62 4.32 -1.04 7.94
N LEU A 63 4.72 -0.63 9.15
CA LEU A 63 3.80 -0.43 10.25
C LEU A 63 3.11 0.94 10.15
N HIS A 64 1.93 1.04 10.77
CA HIS A 64 1.04 2.20 10.71
C HIS A 64 1.63 3.49 11.27
N ASP A 65 2.67 3.39 12.10
CA ASP A 65 3.39 4.48 12.74
C ASP A 65 4.52 5.04 11.87
N TYR A 66 4.79 4.43 10.71
CA TYR A 66 5.82 4.92 9.79
C TYR A 66 5.34 6.16 9.06
N ASP A 67 6.26 7.09 8.84
CA ASP A 67 5.98 8.31 8.08
C ASP A 67 5.45 7.96 6.68
N CYS A 68 4.51 8.76 6.18
CA CYS A 68 3.82 8.59 4.91
C CYS A 68 2.99 7.28 4.78
N GLN A 69 2.75 6.54 5.88
CA GLN A 69 1.89 5.36 5.90
C GLN A 69 0.40 5.71 6.09
N TRP A 70 -0.05 6.80 5.48
CA TRP A 70 -1.41 7.33 5.61
C TRP A 70 -1.91 7.96 4.31
N VAL A 71 -3.22 8.20 4.26
CA VAL A 71 -3.86 9.13 3.34
C VAL A 71 -4.41 10.28 4.18
N ASP A 72 -4.09 11.51 3.80
CA ASP A 72 -4.65 12.68 4.46
C ASP A 72 -6.12 12.85 4.05
N ILE A 73 -6.99 12.90 5.04
CA ILE A 73 -8.45 13.01 4.87
C ILE A 73 -9.00 14.27 5.55
N THR A 74 -8.15 15.25 5.85
CA THR A 74 -8.53 16.49 6.55
C THR A 74 -9.63 17.26 5.81
N ASP A 75 -9.59 17.25 4.48
CA ASP A 75 -10.46 18.07 3.63
C ASP A 75 -11.69 17.32 3.08
N ILE A 76 -11.93 16.07 3.51
CA ILE A 76 -13.13 15.32 3.10
C ILE A 76 -14.19 15.34 4.20
N ALA A 77 -15.45 15.59 3.81
CA ALA A 77 -16.56 15.65 4.76
C ALA A 77 -16.91 14.25 5.33
N PRO A 78 -17.59 14.17 6.49
CA PRO A 78 -18.18 12.91 6.96
C PRO A 78 -19.11 12.30 5.91
N GLY A 79 -19.01 11.00 5.67
CA GLY A 79 -19.72 10.35 4.57
C GLY A 79 -19.28 8.91 4.30
N GLN A 80 -19.77 8.37 3.18
CA GLN A 80 -19.42 7.05 2.68
C GLN A 80 -18.45 7.18 1.52
N TYR A 81 -17.41 6.36 1.56
CA TYR A 81 -16.31 6.35 0.60
C TYR A 81 -15.89 4.91 0.31
N THR A 82 -15.07 4.76 -0.73
CA THR A 82 -14.32 3.55 -1.00
C THR A 82 -12.85 3.84 -0.75
N PHE A 83 -12.23 3.12 0.17
CA PHE A 83 -10.77 3.15 0.35
C PHE A 83 -10.15 2.09 -0.54
N GLN A 84 -9.07 2.46 -1.23
CA GLN A 84 -8.40 1.61 -2.21
C GLN A 84 -6.90 1.68 -2.02
N VAL A 85 -6.25 0.53 -2.23
CA VAL A 85 -4.81 0.40 -2.24
C VAL A 85 -4.41 -0.40 -3.47
N SER A 86 -3.43 0.10 -4.21
CA SER A 86 -2.80 -0.62 -5.31
C SER A 86 -1.31 -0.83 -5.03
N PHE A 87 -0.79 -1.98 -5.43
CA PHE A 87 0.61 -2.38 -5.34
C PHE A 87 1.15 -2.65 -6.74
N ASN A 88 2.38 -2.19 -7.00
CA ASN A 88 2.97 -2.22 -8.34
C ASN A 88 2.00 -1.71 -9.43
N PRO A 89 1.38 -0.52 -9.24
CA PRO A 89 0.26 -0.07 -10.06
C PRO A 89 0.63 0.20 -11.52
N ASP A 90 1.90 0.52 -11.77
CA ASP A 90 2.42 0.85 -13.10
C ASP A 90 3.07 -0.38 -13.77
N PHE A 91 2.89 -1.58 -13.22
CA PHE A 91 3.41 -2.86 -13.74
C PHE A 91 4.91 -2.86 -14.04
N LEU A 92 5.69 -2.12 -13.25
CA LEU A 92 7.13 -1.92 -13.48
C LEU A 92 7.97 -3.15 -13.12
N VAL A 93 7.43 -4.02 -12.27
CA VAL A 93 8.05 -5.29 -11.87
C VAL A 93 7.19 -6.45 -12.37
N PRO A 94 7.76 -7.44 -13.08
CA PRO A 94 7.01 -8.62 -13.49
C PRO A 94 6.60 -9.46 -12.27
N GLU A 95 5.34 -9.86 -12.23
CA GLU A 95 4.78 -10.77 -11.23
C GLU A 95 4.13 -11.97 -11.92
N SER A 96 3.96 -13.07 -11.20
CA SER A 96 3.33 -14.28 -11.76
C SER A 96 1.86 -14.03 -12.14
N ASN A 97 1.22 -13.06 -11.48
CA ASN A 97 -0.13 -12.58 -11.77
C ASN A 97 -0.32 -11.20 -11.12
N PHE A 98 -1.38 -10.47 -11.51
CA PHE A 98 -1.74 -9.15 -10.96
C PHE A 98 -3.17 -9.11 -10.38
N PHE A 99 -3.83 -10.27 -10.22
CA PHE A 99 -5.23 -10.37 -9.74
C PHE A 99 -5.40 -10.07 -8.25
N ASN A 100 -4.30 -9.91 -7.53
CA ASN A 100 -4.25 -9.65 -6.10
C ASN A 100 -3.42 -8.41 -5.74
N ASN A 101 -3.14 -7.56 -6.73
CA ASN A 101 -2.32 -6.36 -6.55
C ASN A 101 -3.10 -5.14 -6.08
N ALA A 102 -4.40 -5.27 -5.85
CA ALA A 102 -5.22 -4.21 -5.31
C ALA A 102 -6.14 -4.71 -4.21
N LEU A 103 -6.52 -3.79 -3.32
CA LEU A 103 -7.46 -4.00 -2.24
C LEU A 103 -8.46 -2.86 -2.21
N THR A 104 -9.74 -3.18 -2.00
CA THR A 104 -10.80 -2.20 -1.76
C THR A 104 -11.49 -2.48 -0.44
N CYS A 105 -11.86 -1.43 0.29
CA CYS A 105 -12.66 -1.47 1.50
C CYS A 105 -13.79 -0.44 1.40
N GLN A 106 -14.92 -0.73 2.01
CA GLN A 106 -15.91 0.29 2.34
C GLN A 106 -15.38 1.16 3.46
N MET A 107 -15.40 2.47 3.29
CA MET A 107 -14.95 3.44 4.28
C MET A 107 -16.12 4.30 4.73
N THR A 108 -16.39 4.33 6.03
CA THR A 108 -17.32 5.28 6.63
C THR A 108 -16.54 6.30 7.43
N HIS A 109 -16.58 7.58 7.02
CA HIS A 109 -16.01 8.68 7.79
C HIS A 109 -17.08 9.34 8.66
N LEU A 110 -16.87 9.33 9.98
CA LEU A 110 -17.80 9.85 10.98
C LEU A 110 -17.37 11.25 11.50
N GLY A 111 -16.43 11.92 10.83
CA GLY A 111 -15.84 13.20 11.23
C GLY A 111 -14.67 13.07 12.20
N TYR A 112 -14.81 12.28 13.28
CA TYR A 112 -13.74 12.06 14.26
C TYR A 112 -13.09 10.67 14.17
N THR A 113 -13.67 9.77 13.37
CA THR A 113 -13.17 8.41 13.17
C THR A 113 -13.50 7.97 11.75
N ALA A 114 -12.67 7.09 11.19
CA ALA A 114 -12.96 6.37 9.96
C ALA A 114 -13.00 4.87 10.26
N VAL A 115 -13.95 4.17 9.64
CA VAL A 115 -14.10 2.72 9.79
C VAL A 115 -14.00 2.08 8.42
N LEU A 116 -13.06 1.14 8.29
CA LEU A 116 -12.94 0.28 7.11
C LEU A 116 -13.66 -1.05 7.33
N ARG A 117 -14.47 -1.47 6.37
CA ARG A 117 -15.21 -2.74 6.38
C ARG A 117 -15.14 -3.42 5.03
N LEU A 118 -15.42 -4.72 5.02
CA LEU A 118 -15.56 -5.53 3.80
C LEU A 118 -14.35 -5.40 2.86
N CYS A 119 -13.15 -5.34 3.44
CA CYS A 119 -11.91 -5.29 2.68
C CYS A 119 -11.70 -6.58 1.90
N ARG A 120 -11.37 -6.47 0.61
CA ARG A 120 -11.10 -7.61 -0.27
C ARG A 120 -10.05 -7.29 -1.31
N PHE A 121 -9.32 -8.32 -1.73
CA PHE A 121 -8.44 -8.24 -2.89
C PHE A 121 -9.24 -8.17 -4.18
N ILE A 122 -8.74 -7.39 -5.13
CA ILE A 122 -9.29 -7.21 -6.48
C ILE A 122 -8.13 -7.08 -7.48
N HIS A 123 -8.45 -7.23 -8.77
CA HIS A 123 -7.49 -6.92 -9.81
C HIS A 123 -7.33 -5.39 -9.95
N LEU A 124 -6.15 -4.91 -10.32
CA LEU A 124 -5.84 -3.48 -10.52
C LEU A 124 -6.85 -2.78 -11.44
N ASN A 125 -7.20 -3.41 -12.55
CA ASN A 125 -8.17 -2.89 -13.52
C ASN A 125 -9.63 -2.83 -13.01
N ASP A 126 -9.92 -3.40 -11.83
CA ASP A 126 -11.26 -3.34 -11.21
C ASP A 126 -11.38 -2.17 -10.22
N LEU A 127 -10.33 -1.37 -10.05
CA LEU A 127 -10.36 -0.12 -9.30
C LEU A 127 -11.21 0.92 -10.06
N PHE A 128 -11.77 1.89 -9.31
CA PHE A 128 -12.71 2.88 -9.85
C PHE A 128 -12.00 4.13 -10.33
#